data_AF-A0AAW8JFP4-F1
#
_entry.id   AF-A0AAW8JFP4-F1
#
_cell.length_a   1.000
_cell.length_b   1.000
_cell.length_c   1.000
_cell.angle_alpha   90.00
_cell.angle_beta   90.00
_cell.angle_gamma   90.00
#
_symmetry.space_group_name_H-M   'P 1'
#
loop_
_entity.id
_entity.type
_entity.pdbx_description
1 polymer ?
#
loop_
_entity_poly.entity_id
_entity_poly.type
_entity_poly.pdbx_seq_one_letter_code
_entity_poly.pdbx_strand_id
1 'polypeptide(L)'
;MTLQQRLHNSQWRSLLSGADNIYFAPHIPVKKLQGAMTYISAAIKPQDIVMLIDDTVFGSAKDGLCLTETELFFKEGFGEVYQFLFMQIQRVEADLGIINHGLLINGTHTLNFSQLDKGTVRALAGLLNELCQPPQQQQQTQTHQKEKVQLNVMHYLFAYFITYPTGQWSEASQRALTDYFAKLKNPDVNQSIAYLIQQPPYTDYEDLLHGLAELKVEMSYEARMQMIESLVYVMALGQIDQEQAQRFMVQLCRVTGVSPAVWADLVDAVYGGMQQDGQHADVPLTDEQHQACKLLDISPERLSEQSLQTAYRKKMAEFHPDQYQQLPEAVRQLIEQQAQQLNQARSILKDYLNI
;
A
#
# COMPACT_ATOMS: atom_id res chain seq x y z
N MET A 1 28.96 -18.33 -18.04
CA MET A 1 28.96 -17.41 -16.89
C MET A 1 28.60 -18.24 -15.67
N THR A 2 29.40 -18.19 -14.60
CA THR A 2 29.12 -18.96 -13.37
C THR A 2 27.93 -18.37 -12.62
N LEU A 3 27.31 -19.13 -11.72
CA LEU A 3 26.24 -18.65 -10.87
C LEU A 3 26.74 -17.52 -9.96
N GLN A 4 27.95 -17.63 -9.41
CA GLN A 4 28.57 -16.54 -8.63
C GLN A 4 28.69 -15.24 -9.44
N GLN A 5 29.08 -15.32 -10.71
CA GLN A 5 29.16 -14.14 -11.59
C GLN A 5 27.78 -13.54 -11.84
N ARG A 6 26.76 -14.36 -12.11
CA ARG A 6 25.39 -13.87 -12.31
C ARG A 6 24.83 -13.26 -11.03
N LEU A 7 25.10 -13.88 -9.89
CA LEU A 7 24.70 -13.36 -8.59
C LEU A 7 25.35 -12.00 -8.31
N HIS A 8 26.62 -11.80 -8.68
CA HIS A 8 27.29 -10.49 -8.56
C HIS A 8 26.69 -9.43 -9.48
N ASN A 9 26.25 -9.82 -10.67
CA ASN A 9 25.68 -8.91 -11.67
C ASN A 9 24.16 -8.73 -11.56
N SER A 10 23.51 -9.45 -10.65
CA SER A 10 22.07 -9.36 -10.47
C SER A 10 21.67 -8.00 -9.91
N GLN A 11 20.56 -7.48 -10.42
CA GLN A 11 19.95 -6.24 -9.92
C GLN A 11 19.52 -6.34 -8.46
N TRP A 12 19.25 -7.55 -7.97
CA TRP A 12 18.82 -7.80 -6.58
C TRP A 12 19.98 -7.84 -5.58
N ARG A 13 21.23 -7.86 -6.08
CA ARG A 13 22.44 -8.01 -5.27
C ARG A 13 22.61 -6.89 -4.24
N SER A 14 22.36 -5.64 -4.62
CA SER A 14 22.51 -4.47 -3.73
C SER A 14 21.51 -4.54 -2.57
N LEU A 15 20.25 -4.80 -2.88
CA LEU A 15 19.16 -4.91 -1.92
C LEU A 15 19.44 -6.03 -0.89
N LEU A 16 19.79 -7.22 -1.37
CA LEU A 16 20.09 -8.37 -0.50
C LEU A 16 21.40 -8.21 0.29
N SER A 17 22.34 -7.36 -0.16
CA SER A 17 23.55 -7.05 0.61
C SER A 17 23.28 -6.25 1.87
N GLY A 18 22.16 -5.54 1.91
CA GLY A 18 21.80 -4.68 3.04
C GLY A 18 21.25 -5.45 4.25
N ALA A 19 20.93 -6.74 4.07
CA ALA A 19 20.41 -7.58 5.15
C ALA A 19 21.54 -8.18 6.00
N ASP A 20 21.45 -8.02 7.32
CA ASP A 20 22.50 -8.43 8.28
C ASP A 20 22.76 -9.95 8.32
N ASN A 21 21.79 -10.74 7.85
CA ASN A 21 21.82 -12.20 7.89
C ASN A 21 22.05 -12.85 6.52
N ILE A 22 22.36 -12.06 5.49
CA ILE A 22 22.69 -12.56 4.14
C ILE A 22 24.17 -12.30 3.84
N TYR A 23 24.87 -13.37 3.47
CA TYR A 23 26.30 -13.37 3.21
C TYR A 23 26.59 -13.88 1.80
N PHE A 24 27.61 -13.32 1.17
CA PHE A 24 27.99 -13.64 -0.20
C PHE A 24 29.48 -13.91 -0.28
N ALA A 25 29.88 -14.88 -1.10
CA ALA A 25 31.28 -15.13 -1.38
C ALA A 25 31.94 -13.90 -2.05
N PRO A 26 33.22 -13.59 -1.75
CA PRO A 26 34.12 -14.35 -0.86
C PRO A 26 34.00 -13.98 0.63
N HIS A 27 33.08 -13.10 1.02
CA HIS A 27 32.99 -12.50 2.35
C HIS A 27 32.01 -13.21 3.29
N ILE A 28 31.97 -14.55 3.27
CA ILE A 28 31.12 -15.33 4.19
C ILE A 28 31.93 -15.65 5.46
N PRO A 29 31.45 -15.29 6.67
CA PRO A 29 32.18 -15.60 7.89
C PRO A 29 32.36 -17.12 8.11
N VAL A 30 33.57 -17.54 8.50
CA VAL A 30 33.92 -18.96 8.68
C VAL A 30 32.96 -19.69 9.62
N LYS A 31 32.54 -19.04 10.72
CA LYS A 31 31.58 -19.63 11.67
C LYS A 31 30.21 -19.91 11.03
N LYS A 32 29.77 -19.05 10.11
CA LYS A 32 28.50 -19.21 9.39
C LYS A 32 28.58 -20.37 8.38
N LEU A 33 29.71 -20.46 7.66
CA LEU A 33 30.00 -21.61 6.79
C LEU A 33 29.96 -22.92 7.59
N GLN A 34 30.62 -22.98 8.75
CA GLN A 34 30.59 -24.15 9.64
C GLN A 34 29.18 -24.52 10.11
N GLY A 35 28.31 -23.53 10.36
CA GLY A 35 26.90 -23.75 10.63
C GLY A 35 26.17 -24.41 9.46
N ALA A 36 26.33 -23.86 8.26
CA ALA A 36 25.73 -24.37 7.04
C ALA A 36 26.18 -25.80 6.70
N MET A 37 27.45 -26.12 6.98
CA MET A 37 28.00 -27.48 6.80
C MET A 37 27.24 -28.56 7.57
N THR A 38 26.41 -28.21 8.57
CA THR A 38 25.64 -29.18 9.36
C THR A 38 24.43 -29.75 8.64
N TYR A 39 23.95 -29.09 7.58
CA TYR A 39 22.76 -29.51 6.84
C TYR A 39 22.96 -29.66 5.34
N ILE A 40 24.08 -29.21 4.77
CA ILE A 40 24.41 -29.45 3.36
C ILE A 40 25.10 -30.81 3.18
N SER A 41 25.05 -31.33 1.96
CA SER A 41 25.68 -32.61 1.60
C SER A 41 27.18 -32.62 1.91
N ALA A 42 27.69 -33.73 2.44
CA ALA A 42 29.11 -33.93 2.75
C ALA A 42 30.05 -33.82 1.53
N ALA A 43 29.50 -33.87 0.31
CA ALA A 43 30.24 -33.67 -0.93
C ALA A 43 30.60 -32.19 -1.19
N ILE A 44 29.85 -31.25 -0.61
CA ILE A 44 30.05 -29.80 -0.79
C ILE A 44 31.12 -29.30 0.18
N LYS A 45 32.05 -28.49 -0.31
CA LYS A 45 33.06 -27.83 0.53
C LYS A 45 32.61 -26.42 0.89
N PRO A 46 33.07 -25.84 2.02
CA PRO A 46 32.71 -24.47 2.42
C PRO A 46 32.95 -23.42 1.33
N GLN A 47 33.99 -23.59 0.52
CA GLN A 47 34.36 -22.70 -0.58
C GLN A 47 33.43 -22.77 -1.80
N ASP A 48 32.61 -23.81 -1.90
CA ASP A 48 31.64 -23.99 -2.99
C ASP A 48 30.34 -23.21 -2.71
N ILE A 49 30.20 -22.66 -1.50
CA ILE A 49 29.06 -21.82 -1.09
C ILE A 49 29.26 -20.41 -1.63
N VAL A 50 28.33 -19.96 -2.48
CA VAL A 50 28.37 -18.64 -3.11
C VAL A 50 27.48 -17.62 -2.40
N MET A 51 26.46 -18.09 -1.68
CA MET A 51 25.55 -17.27 -0.88
C MET A 51 25.02 -18.09 0.31
N LEU A 52 24.86 -17.43 1.45
CA LEU A 52 24.34 -18.01 2.67
C LEU A 52 23.37 -17.04 3.34
N ILE A 53 22.19 -17.53 3.70
CA ILE A 53 21.21 -16.84 4.53
C ILE A 53 21.15 -17.58 5.86
N ASP A 54 21.43 -16.85 6.94
CA ASP A 54 21.27 -17.35 8.30
C ASP A 54 19.86 -17.05 8.81
N ASP A 55 19.05 -18.10 8.98
CA ASP A 55 17.70 -17.96 9.53
C ASP A 55 17.61 -18.34 11.01
N THR A 56 18.76 -18.38 11.71
CA THR A 56 18.77 -18.70 13.14
C THR A 56 18.69 -17.46 14.02
N VAL A 57 17.89 -17.52 15.08
CA VAL A 57 17.73 -16.44 16.07
C VAL A 57 19.06 -15.99 16.69
N PHE A 58 19.99 -16.93 16.92
CA PHE A 58 21.29 -16.66 17.54
C PHE A 58 22.45 -16.56 16.53
N GLY A 59 22.16 -16.51 15.23
CA GLY A 59 23.17 -16.29 14.21
C GLY A 59 24.20 -17.43 14.10
N SER A 60 23.80 -18.67 14.28
CA SER A 60 24.63 -19.86 14.11
C SER A 60 24.68 -20.40 12.68
N ALA A 61 23.79 -19.96 11.78
CA ALA A 61 23.62 -20.46 10.41
C ALA A 61 23.40 -21.97 10.28
N LYS A 62 22.91 -22.63 11.33
CA LYS A 62 22.51 -24.06 11.29
C LYS A 62 21.13 -24.31 10.69
N ASP A 63 20.38 -23.23 10.46
CA ASP A 63 19.11 -23.16 9.76
C ASP A 63 19.18 -21.98 8.78
N GLY A 64 18.46 -22.08 7.67
CA GLY A 64 18.45 -21.08 6.61
C GLY A 64 18.75 -21.66 5.23
N LEU A 65 19.21 -20.80 4.33
CA LEU A 65 19.36 -21.10 2.91
C LEU A 65 20.82 -21.01 2.48
N CYS A 66 21.30 -21.99 1.72
CA CYS A 66 22.65 -22.02 1.18
C CYS A 66 22.62 -22.26 -0.32
N LEU A 67 23.36 -21.46 -1.08
CA LEU A 67 23.52 -21.63 -2.53
C LEU A 67 24.94 -22.05 -2.87
N THR A 68 25.05 -23.00 -3.78
CA THR A 68 26.28 -23.34 -4.49
C THR A 68 26.15 -22.96 -5.97
N GLU A 69 27.14 -23.31 -6.79
CA GLU A 69 27.05 -23.12 -8.24
C GLU A 69 25.92 -23.93 -8.89
N THR A 70 25.49 -25.03 -8.29
CA THR A 70 24.55 -26.00 -8.91
C THR A 70 23.31 -26.29 -8.09
N GLU A 71 23.33 -26.03 -6.79
CA GLU A 71 22.30 -26.47 -5.85
C GLU A 71 21.90 -25.37 -4.85
N LEU A 72 20.63 -25.44 -4.45
CA LEU A 72 20.02 -24.72 -3.34
C LEU A 72 19.72 -25.71 -2.22
N PHE A 73 20.18 -25.39 -1.01
CA PHE A 73 19.87 -26.12 0.22
C PHE A 73 19.07 -25.23 1.16
N PHE A 74 18.09 -25.79 1.85
CA PHE A 74 17.30 -25.07 2.83
C PHE A 74 16.98 -25.96 4.03
N LYS A 75 17.17 -25.43 5.24
CA LYS A 75 16.79 -26.11 6.49
C LYS A 75 15.97 -25.17 7.37
N GLU A 76 14.79 -25.64 7.77
CA GLU A 76 13.90 -24.95 8.69
C GLU A 76 13.99 -25.60 10.07
N GLY A 77 14.72 -24.97 11.01
CA GLY A 77 14.82 -25.43 12.40
C GLY A 77 15.15 -26.93 12.54
N PHE A 78 14.27 -27.65 13.25
CA PHE A 78 14.39 -29.10 13.45
C PHE A 78 13.76 -29.96 12.33
N GLY A 79 13.31 -29.33 11.24
CA GLY A 79 12.69 -29.99 10.09
C GLY A 79 13.68 -30.67 9.15
N GLU A 80 13.15 -31.18 8.04
CA GLU A 80 13.94 -31.80 6.99
C GLU A 80 14.74 -30.75 6.20
N VAL A 81 15.82 -31.22 5.56
CA VAL A 81 16.60 -30.40 4.63
C VAL A 81 16.02 -30.57 3.24
N TYR A 82 15.65 -29.45 2.63
CA TYR A 82 15.31 -29.40 1.22
C TYR A 82 16.57 -29.17 0.39
N GLN A 83 16.69 -29.90 -0.70
CA GLN A 83 17.76 -29.76 -1.68
C GLN A 83 17.16 -29.70 -3.08
N PHE A 84 17.55 -28.69 -3.85
CA PHE A 84 17.10 -28.49 -5.22
C PHE A 84 18.29 -28.25 -6.13
N LEU A 85 18.33 -28.94 -7.27
CA LEU A 85 19.22 -28.55 -8.36
C LEU A 85 18.66 -27.29 -9.02
N PHE A 86 19.49 -26.30 -9.30
CA PHE A 86 19.05 -25.06 -9.96
C PHE A 86 18.34 -25.35 -11.30
N MET A 87 18.78 -26.37 -12.03
CA MET A 87 18.15 -26.79 -13.29
C MET A 87 16.71 -27.31 -13.13
N GLN A 88 16.29 -27.68 -11.92
CA GLN A 88 14.95 -28.18 -11.60
C GLN A 88 14.03 -27.07 -11.07
N ILE A 89 14.57 -25.91 -10.71
CA ILE A 89 13.78 -24.77 -10.26
C ILE A 89 13.31 -24.02 -11.51
N GLN A 90 12.02 -24.10 -11.79
CA GLN A 90 11.38 -23.42 -12.93
C GLN A 90 10.88 -22.05 -12.53
N ARG A 91 10.37 -21.93 -11.31
CA ARG A 91 9.79 -20.70 -10.78
C ARG A 91 9.92 -20.65 -9.27
N VAL A 92 10.20 -19.45 -8.77
CA VAL A 92 10.17 -19.12 -7.35
C VAL A 92 9.15 -18.01 -7.13
N GLU A 93 8.26 -18.17 -6.16
CA GLU A 93 7.29 -17.14 -5.78
C GLU A 93 7.53 -16.74 -4.33
N ALA A 94 7.23 -15.49 -3.98
CA ALA A 94 7.21 -15.08 -2.58
C ALA A 94 5.86 -15.51 -1.98
N ASP A 95 5.91 -16.34 -0.95
CA ASP A 95 4.75 -16.77 -0.17
C ASP A 95 4.65 -15.92 1.10
N LEU A 96 3.86 -14.85 1.00
CA LEU A 96 3.82 -13.78 1.99
C LEU A 96 2.44 -13.70 2.62
N GLY A 97 2.30 -14.36 3.77
CA GLY A 97 1.11 -14.26 4.61
C GLY A 97 1.20 -13.08 5.58
N ILE A 98 0.21 -12.97 6.47
CA ILE A 98 0.30 -12.04 7.62
C ILE A 98 1.48 -12.45 8.52
N ILE A 99 1.71 -13.75 8.67
CA ILE A 99 2.72 -14.37 9.55
C ILE A 99 3.80 -15.11 8.74
N ASN A 100 3.52 -15.48 7.48
CA ASN A 100 4.43 -16.27 6.66
C ASN A 100 5.36 -15.37 5.85
N HIS A 101 6.66 -15.70 5.88
CA HIS A 101 7.71 -15.04 5.14
C HIS A 101 8.49 -16.13 4.40
N GLY A 102 7.96 -16.60 3.27
CA GLY A 102 8.49 -17.80 2.63
C GLY A 102 8.70 -17.70 1.13
N LEU A 103 9.36 -18.71 0.57
CA LEU A 103 9.47 -18.93 -0.86
C LEU A 103 8.66 -20.15 -1.26
N LEU A 104 7.86 -20.05 -2.31
CA LEU A 104 7.20 -21.19 -2.93
C LEU A 104 7.98 -21.60 -4.19
N ILE A 105 8.66 -22.74 -4.13
CA ILE A 105 9.42 -23.31 -5.25
C ILE A 105 8.49 -24.18 -6.08
N ASN A 106 8.42 -23.90 -7.38
CA ASN A 106 7.62 -24.65 -8.37
C ASN A 106 6.15 -24.85 -7.96
N GLY A 107 5.57 -23.94 -7.17
CA GLY A 107 4.19 -24.05 -6.69
C GLY A 107 3.94 -25.17 -5.68
N THR A 108 4.97 -25.86 -5.19
CA THR A 108 4.81 -27.12 -4.43
C THR A 108 5.59 -27.17 -3.12
N HIS A 109 6.74 -26.51 -3.02
CA HIS A 109 7.56 -26.53 -1.82
C HIS A 109 7.68 -25.15 -1.20
N THR A 110 7.14 -24.97 -0.01
CA THR A 110 7.28 -23.73 0.76
C THR A 110 8.51 -23.79 1.66
N LEU A 111 9.38 -22.79 1.55
CA LEU A 111 10.56 -22.57 2.40
C LEU A 111 10.29 -21.37 3.30
N ASN A 112 10.04 -21.58 4.59
CA ASN A 112 9.65 -20.51 5.51
C ASN A 112 10.86 -19.92 6.25
N PHE A 113 11.00 -18.60 6.18
CA PHE A 113 12.02 -17.86 6.93
C PHE A 113 11.39 -17.24 8.18
N SER A 114 12.10 -17.34 9.30
CA SER A 114 11.70 -16.76 10.58
C SER A 114 12.36 -15.40 10.83
N GLN A 115 13.50 -15.13 10.18
CA GLN A 115 14.31 -13.92 10.40
C GLN A 115 14.27 -12.94 9.21
N LEU A 116 13.78 -13.35 8.04
CA LEU A 116 13.69 -12.47 6.88
C LEU A 116 12.41 -11.64 6.89
N ASP A 117 12.54 -10.35 6.61
CA ASP A 117 11.39 -9.50 6.30
C ASP A 117 10.83 -9.81 4.90
N LYS A 118 9.61 -9.31 4.62
CA LYS A 118 8.90 -9.58 3.38
C LYS A 118 9.61 -9.04 2.15
N GLY A 119 10.19 -7.84 2.23
CA GLY A 119 10.93 -7.22 1.13
C GLY A 119 12.15 -8.05 0.74
N THR A 120 12.89 -8.53 1.74
CA THR A 120 14.04 -9.42 1.55
C THR A 120 13.62 -10.76 0.92
N VAL A 121 12.51 -11.35 1.34
CA VAL A 121 11.96 -12.58 0.72
C VAL A 121 11.58 -12.36 -0.75
N ARG A 122 10.96 -11.22 -1.10
CA ARG A 122 10.65 -10.90 -2.50
C ARG A 122 11.89 -10.69 -3.35
N ALA A 123 12.86 -9.94 -2.83
CA ALA A 123 14.15 -9.74 -3.50
C ALA A 123 14.85 -11.08 -3.74
N LEU A 124 14.78 -12.00 -2.77
CA LEU A 124 15.31 -13.34 -2.87
C LEU A 124 14.57 -14.17 -3.93
N ALA A 125 13.24 -14.10 -3.99
CA ALA A 125 12.46 -14.74 -5.05
C ALA A 125 12.86 -14.20 -6.43
N GLY A 126 13.01 -12.87 -6.57
CA GLY A 126 13.47 -12.22 -7.80
C GLY A 126 14.86 -12.68 -8.22
N LEU A 127 15.82 -12.71 -7.28
CA LEU A 127 17.17 -13.22 -7.51
C LEU A 127 17.14 -14.67 -7.97
N LEU A 128 16.42 -15.55 -7.26
CA LEU A 128 16.40 -16.98 -7.59
C LEU A 128 15.78 -17.21 -8.97
N ASN A 129 14.71 -16.51 -9.34
CA ASN A 129 14.19 -16.60 -10.72
C ASN A 129 15.23 -16.15 -11.76
N GLU A 130 15.93 -15.04 -11.51
CA GLU A 130 16.99 -14.55 -12.40
C GLU A 130 18.12 -15.59 -12.57
N LEU A 131 18.49 -16.25 -11.47
CA LEU A 131 19.49 -17.31 -11.47
C LEU A 131 18.97 -18.61 -12.10
N CYS A 132 17.67 -18.90 -12.08
CA CYS A 132 17.16 -20.14 -12.68
C CYS A 132 16.95 -20.03 -14.19
N GLN A 133 16.84 -18.83 -14.76
CA GLN A 133 16.57 -18.65 -16.19
C GLN A 133 17.84 -18.80 -17.07
N PRO A 134 17.75 -19.46 -18.24
CA PRO A 134 18.84 -19.52 -19.20
C PRO A 134 19.14 -18.14 -19.82
N PRO A 135 20.40 -17.83 -20.18
CA PRO A 135 20.82 -16.51 -20.69
C PRO A 135 20.03 -15.99 -21.91
N GLN A 136 19.42 -16.88 -22.70
CA GLN A 136 18.65 -16.53 -23.90
C GLN A 136 17.23 -16.05 -23.58
N GLN A 137 16.64 -16.46 -22.43
CA GLN A 137 15.35 -15.95 -21.97
C GLN A 137 15.49 -14.61 -21.25
N GLN A 138 16.71 -14.21 -20.86
CA GLN A 138 16.96 -12.90 -20.26
C GLN A 138 16.52 -11.75 -21.17
N GLN A 139 16.60 -11.87 -22.50
CA GLN A 139 16.15 -10.78 -23.39
C GLN A 139 14.63 -10.68 -23.54
N GLN A 140 13.88 -11.79 -23.55
CA GLN A 140 12.41 -11.81 -23.66
C GLN A 140 11.71 -11.58 -22.31
N THR A 141 12.24 -12.14 -21.22
CA THR A 141 11.70 -11.90 -19.87
C THR A 141 12.11 -10.51 -19.37
N GLN A 142 13.29 -9.96 -19.73
CA GLN A 142 13.60 -8.56 -19.44
C GLN A 142 12.82 -7.59 -20.31
N THR A 143 12.41 -7.91 -21.55
CA THR A 143 11.47 -7.03 -22.30
C THR A 143 10.07 -7.14 -21.73
N HIS A 144 9.53 -8.33 -21.46
CA HIS A 144 8.20 -8.46 -20.85
C HIS A 144 8.12 -7.97 -19.39
N GLN A 145 9.19 -8.07 -18.59
CA GLN A 145 9.28 -7.45 -17.27
C GLN A 145 9.64 -5.96 -17.35
N LYS A 146 10.52 -5.49 -18.25
CA LYS A 146 10.69 -4.03 -18.46
C LYS A 146 9.46 -3.37 -19.05
N GLU A 147 8.66 -4.06 -19.86
CA GLU A 147 7.39 -3.54 -20.41
C GLU A 147 6.28 -3.62 -19.36
N LYS A 148 6.24 -4.66 -18.50
CA LYS A 148 5.37 -4.65 -17.31
C LYS A 148 5.80 -3.62 -16.25
N VAL A 149 7.09 -3.34 -16.12
CA VAL A 149 7.68 -2.38 -15.15
C VAL A 149 7.88 -1.00 -15.79
N GLN A 150 7.58 -0.81 -17.08
CA GLN A 150 7.60 0.51 -17.73
C GLN A 150 6.47 1.43 -17.22
N LEU A 151 5.58 0.90 -16.38
CA LEU A 151 4.76 1.71 -15.51
C LEU A 151 5.55 2.08 -14.26
N ASN A 152 5.93 3.36 -14.20
CA ASN A 152 6.51 3.99 -13.01
C ASN A 152 5.66 3.60 -11.77
N VAL A 153 6.31 3.20 -10.67
CA VAL A 153 5.71 2.85 -9.35
C VAL A 153 4.56 3.78 -8.96
N MET A 154 4.64 5.05 -9.34
CA MET A 154 3.58 6.05 -9.17
C MET A 154 2.23 5.66 -9.77
N HIS A 155 2.23 5.10 -10.98
CA HIS A 155 1.03 4.64 -11.65
C HIS A 155 0.35 3.49 -10.90
N TYR A 156 1.14 2.57 -10.34
CA TYR A 156 0.62 1.47 -9.54
C TYR A 156 0.10 1.95 -8.18
N LEU A 157 0.75 2.93 -7.55
CA LEU A 157 0.21 3.59 -6.36
C LEU A 157 -1.11 4.28 -6.65
N PHE A 158 -1.25 4.93 -7.81
CA PHE A 158 -2.52 5.54 -8.18
C PHE A 158 -3.61 4.49 -8.38
N ALA A 159 -3.32 3.41 -9.13
CA ALA A 159 -4.26 2.31 -9.31
C ALA A 159 -4.67 1.68 -7.96
N TYR A 160 -3.70 1.46 -7.06
CA TYR A 160 -3.94 0.92 -5.72
C TYR A 160 -4.91 1.81 -4.93
N PHE A 161 -4.65 3.12 -4.85
CA PHE A 161 -5.49 4.02 -4.07
C PHE A 161 -6.86 4.27 -4.68
N ILE A 162 -6.96 4.43 -6.01
CA ILE A 162 -8.25 4.67 -6.68
C ILE A 162 -9.17 3.45 -6.65
N THR A 163 -8.61 2.24 -6.57
CA THR A 163 -9.39 0.99 -6.46
C THR A 163 -9.51 0.51 -5.01
N TYR A 164 -8.99 1.24 -4.03
CA TYR A 164 -8.86 0.80 -2.64
C TYR A 164 -10.15 0.20 -2.02
N PRO A 165 -11.35 0.78 -2.21
CA PRO A 165 -12.56 0.26 -1.56
C PRO A 165 -12.98 -1.13 -2.05
N THR A 166 -12.69 -1.44 -3.32
CA THR A 166 -13.20 -2.64 -4.00
C THR A 166 -12.09 -3.61 -4.41
N GLY A 167 -10.84 -3.15 -4.45
CA GLY A 167 -9.72 -3.86 -5.08
C GLY A 167 -9.99 -4.20 -6.55
N GLN A 168 -10.89 -3.47 -7.23
CA GLN A 168 -11.31 -3.72 -8.62
C GLN A 168 -11.61 -2.42 -9.35
N TRP A 169 -11.31 -2.38 -10.65
CA TRP A 169 -11.70 -1.26 -11.51
C TRP A 169 -13.22 -1.21 -11.69
N SER A 170 -13.83 -0.13 -11.21
CA SER A 170 -15.20 0.31 -11.53
C SER A 170 -15.21 1.43 -12.57
N GLU A 171 -16.35 1.69 -13.22
CA GLU A 171 -16.50 2.86 -14.11
C GLU A 171 -16.12 4.18 -13.42
N ALA A 172 -16.45 4.32 -12.13
CA ALA A 172 -16.11 5.48 -11.33
C ALA A 172 -14.59 5.62 -11.14
N SER A 173 -13.90 4.53 -10.80
CA SER A 173 -12.44 4.51 -10.60
C SER A 173 -11.67 4.77 -11.91
N GLN A 174 -12.15 4.23 -13.03
CA GLN A 174 -11.56 4.46 -14.36
C GLN A 174 -11.74 5.92 -14.79
N ARG A 175 -12.94 6.48 -14.58
CA ARG A 175 -13.22 7.89 -14.87
C ARG A 175 -12.38 8.82 -14.01
N ALA A 176 -12.32 8.59 -12.69
CA ALA A 176 -11.52 9.40 -11.77
C ALA A 176 -10.03 9.43 -12.14
N LEU A 177 -9.45 8.28 -12.50
CA LEU A 177 -8.05 8.20 -12.93
C LEU A 177 -7.84 8.95 -14.25
N THR A 178 -8.73 8.75 -15.22
CA THR A 178 -8.66 9.40 -16.54
C THR A 178 -8.76 10.93 -16.40
N ASP A 179 -9.70 11.41 -15.59
CA ASP A 179 -9.93 12.84 -15.35
C ASP A 179 -8.74 13.49 -14.63
N TYR A 180 -8.16 12.81 -13.65
CA TYR A 180 -6.96 13.28 -12.95
C TYR A 180 -5.80 13.52 -13.92
N PHE A 181 -5.53 12.55 -14.80
CA PHE A 181 -4.41 12.65 -15.73
C PHE A 181 -4.70 13.52 -16.96
N ALA A 182 -5.96 13.68 -17.36
CA ALA A 182 -6.34 14.64 -18.39
C ALA A 182 -5.95 16.08 -18.00
N LYS A 183 -6.01 16.42 -16.70
CA LYS A 183 -5.56 17.73 -16.17
C LYS A 183 -4.05 17.94 -16.31
N LEU A 184 -3.26 16.87 -16.36
CA LEU A 184 -1.80 16.91 -16.46
C LEU A 184 -1.28 17.14 -17.90
N LYS A 185 -2.17 17.16 -18.90
CA LYS A 185 -1.88 17.51 -20.32
C LYS A 185 -0.67 16.79 -20.93
N ASN A 186 -0.43 15.52 -20.57
CA ASN A 186 0.69 14.74 -21.09
C ASN A 186 0.19 13.56 -21.95
N PRO A 187 0.54 13.47 -23.25
CA PRO A 187 0.05 12.42 -24.15
C PRO A 187 0.58 11.01 -23.84
N ASP A 188 1.78 10.86 -23.27
CA ASP A 188 2.38 9.55 -22.94
C ASP A 188 1.67 8.86 -21.76
N VAL A 189 1.00 9.66 -20.94
CA VAL A 189 0.23 9.22 -19.77
C VAL A 189 -1.05 8.49 -20.20
N ASN A 190 -1.67 8.85 -21.31
CA ASN A 190 -2.92 8.23 -21.78
C ASN A 190 -2.72 6.75 -22.19
N GLN A 191 -1.59 6.42 -22.80
CA GLN A 191 -1.26 5.03 -23.14
C GLN A 191 -0.98 4.18 -21.89
N SER A 192 -0.31 4.78 -20.90
CA SER A 192 0.00 4.14 -19.61
C SER A 192 -1.28 3.83 -18.81
N ILE A 193 -2.26 4.74 -18.81
CA ILE A 193 -3.56 4.54 -18.15
C ILE A 193 -4.38 3.43 -18.81
N ALA A 194 -4.46 3.45 -20.14
CA ALA A 194 -5.20 2.43 -20.88
C ALA A 194 -4.65 1.02 -20.61
N TYR A 195 -3.32 0.90 -20.47
CA TYR A 195 -2.69 -0.34 -20.05
C TYR A 195 -3.03 -0.69 -18.60
N LEU A 196 -2.90 0.24 -17.64
CA LEU A 196 -3.20 -0.01 -16.21
C LEU A 196 -4.63 -0.52 -15.98
N ILE A 197 -5.60 0.09 -16.66
CA ILE A 197 -7.02 -0.27 -16.54
C ILE A 197 -7.28 -1.69 -17.07
N GLN A 198 -6.47 -2.17 -18.02
CA GLN A 198 -6.55 -3.53 -18.55
C GLN A 198 -5.84 -4.57 -17.68
N GLN A 199 -5.01 -4.15 -16.71
CA GLN A 199 -4.35 -5.05 -15.78
C GLN A 199 -5.20 -5.25 -14.51
N PRO A 200 -5.10 -6.43 -13.87
CA PRO A 200 -5.65 -6.59 -12.52
C PRO A 200 -5.01 -5.56 -11.58
N PRO A 201 -5.80 -4.91 -10.71
CA PRO A 201 -5.26 -3.91 -9.78
C PRO A 201 -4.22 -4.56 -8.87
N TYR A 202 -3.14 -3.81 -8.65
CA TYR A 202 -2.03 -4.25 -7.83
C TYR A 202 -2.45 -4.24 -6.37
N THR A 203 -2.25 -5.33 -5.63
CA THR A 203 -2.73 -5.47 -4.24
C THR A 203 -1.62 -5.38 -3.19
N ASP A 204 -0.35 -5.35 -3.61
CA ASP A 204 0.79 -5.41 -2.68
C ASP A 204 1.33 -4.02 -2.33
N TYR A 205 0.68 -3.34 -1.40
CA TYR A 205 1.05 -1.97 -1.03
C TYR A 205 2.52 -1.84 -0.55
N GLU A 206 3.04 -2.86 0.14
CA GLU A 206 4.42 -2.85 0.62
C GLU A 206 5.43 -2.84 -0.53
N ASP A 207 5.15 -3.56 -1.63
CA ASP A 207 6.02 -3.52 -2.82
C ASP A 207 6.05 -2.16 -3.49
N LEU A 208 4.91 -1.47 -3.49
CA LEU A 208 4.84 -0.10 -3.96
C LEU A 208 5.67 0.85 -3.09
N LEU A 209 5.68 0.63 -1.77
CA LEU A 209 6.54 1.38 -0.86
C LEU A 209 8.03 1.11 -1.11
N HIS A 210 8.42 -0.14 -1.40
CA HIS A 210 9.82 -0.46 -1.72
C HIS A 210 10.25 0.19 -3.03
N GLY A 211 9.44 0.06 -4.09
CA GLY A 211 9.72 0.72 -5.37
C GLY A 211 9.79 2.25 -5.23
N LEU A 212 8.98 2.83 -4.34
CA LEU A 212 9.00 4.26 -4.04
C LEU A 212 10.28 4.68 -3.30
N ALA A 213 10.80 3.81 -2.42
CA ALA A 213 12.05 4.02 -1.70
C ALA A 213 13.25 4.06 -2.66
N GLU A 214 13.24 3.20 -3.69
CA GLU A 214 14.24 3.18 -4.75
C GLU A 214 14.14 4.43 -5.63
N LEU A 215 12.93 4.76 -6.09
CA LEU A 215 12.67 5.94 -6.93
C LEU A 215 13.12 7.25 -6.25
N LYS A 216 12.93 7.36 -4.93
CA LYS A 216 13.34 8.53 -4.14
C LYS A 216 14.79 8.95 -4.38
N VAL A 217 15.70 8.01 -4.58
CA VAL A 217 17.15 8.27 -4.71
C VAL A 217 17.44 9.20 -5.89
N GLU A 218 16.62 9.14 -6.93
CA GLU A 218 16.75 9.93 -8.16
C GLU A 218 15.90 11.21 -8.15
N MET A 219 15.06 11.42 -7.14
CA MET A 219 14.12 12.53 -7.06
C MET A 219 14.63 13.70 -6.20
N SER A 220 14.41 14.93 -6.68
CA SER A 220 14.57 16.14 -5.86
C SER A 220 13.55 16.18 -4.72
N TYR A 221 13.83 16.94 -3.65
CA TYR A 221 12.87 17.11 -2.55
C TYR A 221 11.53 17.68 -3.04
N GLU A 222 11.57 18.66 -3.96
CA GLU A 222 10.38 19.25 -4.58
C GLU A 222 9.56 18.23 -5.39
N ALA A 223 10.22 17.36 -6.17
CA ALA A 223 9.53 16.30 -6.89
C ALA A 223 8.87 15.30 -5.94
N ARG A 224 9.50 15.00 -4.79
CA ARG A 224 8.92 14.12 -3.77
C ARG A 224 7.70 14.75 -3.08
N MET A 225 7.72 16.07 -2.89
CA MET A 225 6.56 16.82 -2.38
C MET A 225 5.37 16.74 -3.35
N GLN A 226 5.58 17.09 -4.61
CA GLN A 226 4.54 17.02 -5.66
C GLN A 226 3.96 15.60 -5.81
N MET A 227 4.82 14.60 -5.64
CA MET A 227 4.44 13.20 -5.65
C MET A 227 3.51 12.84 -4.49
N ILE A 228 3.85 13.27 -3.27
CA ILE A 228 2.99 13.08 -2.10
C ILE A 228 1.65 13.80 -2.30
N GLU A 229 1.66 15.04 -2.77
CA GLU A 229 0.43 15.80 -3.05
C GLU A 229 -0.50 15.07 -4.03
N SER A 230 0.09 14.49 -5.08
CA SER A 230 -0.62 13.70 -6.07
C SER A 230 -1.24 12.44 -5.47
N LEU A 231 -0.50 11.71 -4.64
CA LEU A 231 -0.99 10.49 -4.00
C LEU A 231 -2.17 10.78 -3.06
N VAL A 232 -2.10 11.88 -2.33
CA VAL A 232 -3.18 12.34 -1.44
C VAL A 232 -4.46 12.64 -2.20
N TYR A 233 -4.33 13.35 -3.33
CA TYR A 233 -5.47 13.62 -4.19
C TYR A 233 -6.11 12.33 -4.70
N VAL A 234 -5.29 11.36 -5.11
CA VAL A 234 -5.76 10.06 -5.61
C VAL A 234 -6.39 9.20 -4.50
N MET A 235 -5.89 9.24 -3.27
CA MET A 235 -6.55 8.60 -2.12
C MET A 235 -7.97 9.14 -1.91
N ALA A 236 -8.14 10.46 -2.03
CA ALA A 236 -9.43 11.09 -1.86
C ALA A 236 -10.39 10.73 -3.01
N LEU A 237 -9.90 10.69 -4.27
CA LEU A 237 -10.65 10.17 -5.41
C LEU A 237 -11.05 8.70 -5.24
N GLY A 238 -10.16 7.91 -4.63
CA GLY A 238 -10.41 6.51 -4.25
C GLY A 238 -11.35 6.34 -3.07
N GLN A 239 -11.95 7.41 -2.55
CA GLN A 239 -12.87 7.41 -1.41
C GLN A 239 -12.25 6.77 -0.14
N ILE A 240 -10.94 6.88 0.03
CA ILE A 240 -10.26 6.48 1.26
C ILE A 240 -10.60 7.52 2.33
N ASP A 241 -11.07 7.09 3.49
CA ASP A 241 -11.38 8.04 4.56
C ASP A 241 -10.11 8.71 5.13
N GLN A 242 -10.29 9.86 5.77
CA GLN A 242 -9.18 10.68 6.25
C GLN A 242 -8.29 9.96 7.27
N GLU A 243 -8.84 9.09 8.12
CA GLU A 243 -8.07 8.34 9.12
C GLU A 243 -7.20 7.29 8.42
N GLN A 244 -7.76 6.58 7.46
CA GLN A 244 -7.05 5.57 6.69
C GLN A 244 -6.00 6.21 5.76
N ALA A 245 -6.30 7.35 5.15
CA ALA A 245 -5.35 8.12 4.36
C ALA A 245 -4.17 8.61 5.22
N GLN A 246 -4.40 9.02 6.47
CA GLN A 246 -3.35 9.42 7.39
C GLN A 246 -2.37 8.27 7.68
N ARG A 247 -2.87 7.03 7.78
CA ARG A 247 -2.00 5.84 7.98
C ARG A 247 -1.08 5.61 6.78
N PHE A 248 -1.61 5.66 5.57
CA PHE A 248 -0.80 5.57 4.36
C PHE A 248 0.22 6.70 4.26
N MET A 249 -0.17 7.91 4.66
CA MET A 249 0.71 9.07 4.61
C MET A 249 1.89 8.98 5.56
N VAL A 250 1.72 8.41 6.76
CA VAL A 250 2.85 8.14 7.66
C VAL A 250 3.88 7.23 6.96
N GLN A 251 3.42 6.20 6.26
CA GLN A 251 4.29 5.27 5.54
C GLN A 251 4.96 5.93 4.33
N LEU A 252 4.20 6.64 3.50
CA LEU A 252 4.71 7.35 2.32
C LEU A 252 5.72 8.44 2.70
N CYS A 253 5.44 9.27 3.72
CA CYS A 253 6.35 10.30 4.20
C CYS A 253 7.64 9.69 4.75
N ARG A 254 7.55 8.58 5.50
CA ARG A 254 8.73 7.87 6.02
C ARG A 254 9.62 7.37 4.88
N VAL A 255 9.04 6.74 3.87
CA VAL A 255 9.77 6.20 2.73
C VAL A 255 10.40 7.33 1.91
N THR A 256 9.61 8.33 1.53
CA THR A 256 10.04 9.44 0.67
C THR A 256 10.91 10.48 1.37
N GLY A 257 10.95 10.48 2.71
CA GLY A 257 11.66 11.49 3.50
C GLY A 257 11.01 12.88 3.43
N VAL A 258 9.71 12.94 3.11
CA VAL A 258 8.91 14.16 3.17
C VAL A 258 8.39 14.36 4.59
N SER A 259 8.38 15.61 5.06
CA SER A 259 7.88 15.92 6.41
C SER A 259 6.37 15.66 6.50
N PRO A 260 5.89 14.94 7.53
CA PRO A 260 4.45 14.78 7.78
C PRO A 260 3.71 16.09 8.05
N ALA A 261 4.41 17.19 8.36
CA ALA A 261 3.76 18.50 8.55
C ALA A 261 3.02 18.99 7.29
N VAL A 262 3.49 18.58 6.11
CA VAL A 262 2.89 18.88 4.80
C VAL A 262 1.49 18.27 4.67
N TRP A 263 1.23 17.18 5.38
CA TRP A 263 -0.05 16.47 5.34
C TRP A 263 -1.19 17.30 5.90
N ALA A 264 -0.98 18.03 7.00
CA ALA A 264 -2.07 18.72 7.70
C ALA A 264 -2.79 19.74 6.79
N ASP A 265 -2.02 20.65 6.18
CA ASP A 265 -2.57 21.68 5.30
C ASP A 265 -3.16 21.08 4.01
N LEU A 266 -2.55 20.01 3.51
CA LEU A 266 -2.96 19.34 2.28
C LEU A 266 -4.26 18.55 2.45
N VAL A 267 -4.46 17.92 3.60
CA VAL A 267 -5.70 17.20 3.93
C VAL A 267 -6.87 18.14 3.99
N ASP A 268 -6.71 19.26 4.71
CA ASP A 268 -7.76 20.25 4.85
C ASP A 268 -8.15 20.82 3.48
N ALA A 269 -7.18 21.02 2.58
CA ALA A 269 -7.43 21.45 1.20
C ALA A 269 -8.11 20.38 0.34
N VAL A 270 -7.63 19.12 0.37
CA VAL A 270 -8.09 18.04 -0.53
C VAL A 270 -9.37 17.38 -0.03
N TYR A 271 -9.39 16.93 1.22
CA TYR A 271 -10.56 16.27 1.82
C TYR A 271 -11.63 17.27 2.23
N GLY A 272 -11.25 18.49 2.64
CA GLY A 272 -12.21 19.58 2.85
C GLY A 272 -12.85 20.09 1.56
N GLY A 273 -12.12 20.07 0.44
CA GLY A 273 -12.63 20.42 -0.89
C GLY A 273 -13.48 19.32 -1.55
N MET A 274 -13.11 18.05 -1.42
CA MET A 274 -13.91 16.94 -1.98
C MET A 274 -15.23 16.69 -1.25
N GLN A 275 -15.38 17.14 -0.01
CA GLN A 275 -16.68 17.19 0.68
C GLN A 275 -17.61 18.28 0.09
N GLN A 276 -17.09 19.22 -0.72
CA GLN A 276 -17.89 20.23 -1.42
C GLN A 276 -18.32 19.81 -2.83
N ASP A 277 -17.53 18.95 -3.52
CA ASP A 277 -17.84 18.49 -4.88
C ASP A 277 -18.71 17.22 -4.93
N GLY A 278 -19.07 16.66 -3.78
CA GLY A 278 -19.74 15.37 -3.66
C GLY A 278 -21.25 15.39 -3.45
N GLN A 279 -21.93 16.55 -3.39
CA GLN A 279 -23.37 16.58 -3.09
C GLN A 279 -24.15 17.62 -3.89
N HIS A 280 -25.19 17.10 -4.54
CA HIS A 280 -26.25 17.75 -5.29
C HIS A 280 -25.94 18.16 -6.74
N ALA A 281 -26.48 17.35 -7.64
CA ALA A 281 -27.02 17.85 -8.89
C ALA A 281 -27.96 19.03 -8.57
N ASP A 282 -27.46 20.25 -8.81
CA ASP A 282 -28.11 21.50 -9.23
C ASP A 282 -29.65 21.62 -9.10
N VAL A 283 -30.21 21.31 -7.92
CA VAL A 283 -31.56 21.74 -7.53
C VAL A 283 -31.39 22.77 -6.41
N PRO A 284 -31.63 24.07 -6.68
CA PRO A 284 -31.55 25.09 -5.65
C PRO A 284 -32.54 24.78 -4.53
N LEU A 285 -32.09 24.92 -3.28
CA LEU A 285 -32.91 24.71 -2.09
C LEU A 285 -34.10 25.66 -2.11
N THR A 286 -35.26 25.18 -1.68
CA THR A 286 -36.44 26.02 -1.47
C THR A 286 -36.22 26.96 -0.28
N ASP A 287 -37.02 28.04 -0.18
CA ASP A 287 -36.97 28.95 0.97
C ASP A 287 -37.15 28.23 2.32
N GLU A 288 -37.98 27.18 2.33
CA GLU A 288 -38.24 26.35 3.50
C GLU A 288 -37.00 25.51 3.90
N GLN A 289 -36.27 24.96 2.92
CA GLN A 289 -35.03 24.23 3.18
C GLN A 289 -33.90 25.18 3.63
N HIS A 290 -33.85 26.40 3.09
CA HIS A 290 -32.94 27.44 3.58
C HIS A 290 -33.22 27.84 5.03
N GLN A 291 -34.49 27.94 5.43
CA GLN A 291 -34.87 28.20 6.82
C GLN A 291 -34.51 27.02 7.73
N ALA A 292 -34.72 25.78 7.28
CA ALA A 292 -34.33 24.58 8.02
C ALA A 292 -32.80 24.50 8.25
N CYS A 293 -32.00 24.83 7.24
CA CYS A 293 -30.53 24.94 7.36
C CYS A 293 -30.12 25.99 8.40
N LYS A 294 -30.78 27.16 8.41
CA LYS A 294 -30.53 28.22 9.42
C LYS A 294 -30.86 27.76 10.83
N LEU A 295 -31.97 27.05 11.04
CA LEU A 295 -32.36 26.56 12.37
C LEU A 295 -31.35 25.57 12.96
N LEU A 296 -30.72 24.77 12.11
CA LEU A 296 -29.73 23.76 12.50
C LEU A 296 -28.28 24.27 12.44
N ASP A 297 -28.06 25.55 12.12
CA ASP A 297 -26.73 26.15 11.88
C ASP A 297 -25.90 25.38 10.83
N ILE A 298 -26.54 24.93 9.76
CA ILE A 298 -25.90 24.25 8.62
C ILE A 298 -25.78 25.23 7.45
N SER A 299 -24.58 25.38 6.90
CA SER A 299 -24.41 26.08 5.61
C SER A 299 -25.04 25.24 4.49
N PRO A 300 -25.90 25.81 3.63
CA PRO A 300 -26.50 25.11 2.48
C PRO A 300 -25.51 24.29 1.65
N GLU A 301 -24.32 24.84 1.41
CA GLU A 301 -23.21 24.23 0.66
C GLU A 301 -22.57 23.01 1.36
N ARG A 302 -22.85 22.81 2.65
CA ARG A 302 -22.32 21.72 3.47
C ARG A 302 -23.43 20.77 3.94
N LEU A 303 -24.62 20.87 3.37
CA LEU A 303 -25.74 20.01 3.73
C LEU A 303 -25.47 18.59 3.22
N SER A 304 -25.43 17.63 4.15
CA SER A 304 -25.23 16.20 3.91
C SER A 304 -25.92 15.38 4.98
N GLU A 305 -26.12 14.07 4.77
CA GLU A 305 -26.64 13.19 5.82
C GLU A 305 -25.85 13.29 7.13
N GLN A 306 -24.51 13.28 7.01
CA GLN A 306 -23.61 13.32 8.15
C GLN A 306 -23.63 14.69 8.86
N SER A 307 -23.61 15.80 8.12
CA SER A 307 -23.67 17.14 8.70
C SER A 307 -25.03 17.40 9.34
N LEU A 308 -26.12 16.92 8.72
CA LEU A 308 -27.47 16.99 9.27
C LEU A 308 -27.59 16.21 10.57
N GLN A 309 -27.12 14.95 10.61
CA GLN A 309 -27.16 14.13 11.81
C GLN A 309 -26.33 14.74 12.95
N THR A 310 -25.16 15.29 12.63
CA THR A 310 -24.25 15.89 13.61
C THR A 310 -24.81 17.20 14.18
N ALA A 311 -25.27 18.11 13.31
CA ALA A 311 -25.86 19.38 13.72
C ALA A 311 -27.13 19.17 14.54
N TYR A 312 -27.99 18.24 14.11
CA TYR A 312 -29.21 17.90 14.85
C TYR A 312 -28.91 17.34 16.25
N ARG A 313 -27.97 16.39 16.36
CA ARG A 313 -27.55 15.85 17.67
C ARG A 313 -27.02 16.94 18.59
N LYS A 314 -26.17 17.83 18.05
CA LYS A 314 -25.61 18.94 18.80
C LYS A 314 -26.70 19.88 19.31
N LYS A 315 -27.62 20.31 18.44
CA LYS A 315 -28.73 21.18 18.82
C LYS A 315 -29.65 20.50 19.83
N MET A 316 -30.06 19.24 19.62
CA MET A 316 -30.93 18.51 20.54
C MET A 316 -30.34 18.30 21.93
N ALA A 317 -29.02 18.21 22.07
CA ALA A 317 -28.37 18.11 23.36
C ALA A 317 -28.60 19.36 24.24
N GLU A 318 -28.84 20.53 23.63
CA GLU A 318 -29.19 21.79 24.30
C GLU A 318 -30.65 21.85 24.75
N PHE A 319 -31.50 20.88 24.40
CA PHE A 319 -32.93 20.87 24.73
C PHE A 319 -33.36 19.61 25.50
N HIS A 320 -32.42 18.92 26.18
CA HIS A 320 -32.74 17.69 26.90
C HIS A 320 -33.70 17.98 28.07
N PRO A 321 -34.84 17.27 28.18
CA PRO A 321 -35.92 17.60 29.12
C PRO A 321 -35.48 17.60 30.59
N ASP A 322 -34.49 16.77 30.94
CA ASP A 322 -33.93 16.70 32.29
C ASP A 322 -33.16 17.95 32.71
N GLN A 323 -32.62 18.73 31.76
CA GLN A 323 -31.84 19.94 32.07
C GLN A 323 -32.72 21.12 32.50
N TYR A 324 -34.03 21.06 32.23
CA TYR A 324 -34.92 22.22 32.33
C TYR A 324 -36.15 21.98 33.21
N GLN A 325 -36.19 20.88 33.96
CA GLN A 325 -37.33 20.50 34.80
C GLN A 325 -37.70 21.55 35.87
N GLN A 326 -36.72 22.35 36.32
CA GLN A 326 -36.91 23.37 37.37
C GLN A 326 -37.32 24.75 36.83
N LEU A 327 -37.48 24.91 35.51
CA LEU A 327 -37.86 26.19 34.91
C LEU A 327 -39.39 26.42 34.93
N PRO A 328 -39.85 27.69 34.91
CA PRO A 328 -41.27 28.02 34.81
C PRO A 328 -41.96 27.34 33.62
N GLU A 329 -43.24 26.99 33.75
CA GLU A 329 -44.00 26.26 32.73
C GLU A 329 -43.97 26.93 31.35
N ALA A 330 -44.12 28.26 31.31
CA ALA A 330 -44.04 29.03 30.06
C ALA A 330 -42.67 28.89 29.35
N VAL A 331 -41.59 28.73 30.12
CA VAL A 331 -40.23 28.56 29.57
C VAL A 331 -40.03 27.12 29.09
N ARG A 332 -40.57 26.13 29.80
CA ARG A 332 -40.55 24.72 29.37
C ARG A 332 -41.32 24.52 28.07
N GLN A 333 -42.49 25.15 27.92
CA GLN A 333 -43.27 25.12 26.68
C GLN A 333 -42.51 25.76 25.49
N LEU A 334 -41.77 26.85 25.72
CA LEU A 334 -40.93 27.46 24.69
C LEU A 334 -39.78 26.54 24.25
N ILE A 335 -39.14 25.86 25.20
CA ILE A 335 -38.06 24.88 24.93
C ILE A 335 -38.60 23.70 24.13
N GLU A 336 -39.76 23.16 24.50
CA GLU A 336 -40.43 22.09 23.74
C GLU A 336 -40.82 22.54 22.32
N GLN A 337 -41.32 23.77 22.17
CA GLN A 337 -41.65 24.32 20.86
C GLN A 337 -40.40 24.47 19.98
N GLN A 338 -39.28 24.93 20.54
CA GLN A 338 -38.01 25.01 19.80
C GLN A 338 -37.48 23.61 19.42
N ALA A 339 -37.60 22.62 20.31
CA ALA A 339 -37.22 21.25 20.01
C ALA A 339 -38.06 20.66 18.85
N GLN A 340 -39.36 20.96 18.82
CA GLN A 340 -40.24 20.58 17.71
C GLN A 340 -39.86 21.25 16.39
N GLN A 341 -39.49 22.54 16.40
CA GLN A 341 -39.01 23.24 15.21
C GLN A 341 -37.73 22.60 14.64
N LEU A 342 -36.81 22.17 15.51
CA LEU A 342 -35.59 21.47 15.08
C LEU A 342 -35.88 20.08 14.50
N ASN A 343 -36.90 19.38 15.01
CA ASN A 343 -37.37 18.11 14.43
C ASN A 343 -37.98 18.30 13.04
N GLN A 344 -38.79 19.36 12.86
CA GLN A 344 -39.38 19.70 11.57
C GLN A 344 -38.30 20.08 10.55
N ALA A 345 -37.34 20.93 10.95
CA ALA A 345 -36.20 21.30 10.12
C ALA A 345 -35.40 20.08 9.66
N ARG A 346 -35.17 19.11 10.55
CA ARG A 346 -34.51 17.85 10.20
C ARG A 346 -35.30 17.03 9.18
N SER A 347 -36.63 16.95 9.33
CA SER A 347 -37.49 16.20 8.40
C SER A 347 -37.41 16.78 6.98
N ILE A 348 -37.56 18.10 6.86
CA ILE A 348 -37.49 18.82 5.57
C ILE A 348 -36.16 18.55 4.85
N LEU A 349 -35.05 18.56 5.59
CA LEU A 349 -33.73 18.32 5.02
C LEU A 349 -33.45 16.84 4.72
N LYS A 350 -34.03 15.91 5.49
CA LYS A 350 -33.99 14.48 5.18
C LYS A 350 -34.72 14.16 3.87
N ASP A 351 -35.90 14.74 3.69
CA ASP A 351 -36.70 14.60 2.47
C ASP A 351 -35.94 15.15 1.25
N TYR A 352 -35.23 16.27 1.39
CA TYR A 352 -34.35 16.81 0.34
C TYR A 352 -33.18 15.88 -0.02
N LEU A 353 -32.59 15.26 0.99
CA LEU A 353 -31.46 14.34 0.85
C LEU A 353 -31.88 12.92 0.41
N ASN A 354 -33.19 12.64 0.31
CA ASN A 354 -33.77 11.32 0.04
C ASN A 354 -33.35 10.22 1.06
N ILE A 355 -33.37 10.53 2.38
CA ILE A 355 -32.91 9.65 3.50
C ILE A 355 -33.82 9.62 4.74
#